data_AF-A0A3M7PM70-F1
#
_entry.id   AF-A0A3M7PM70-F1
#
_cell.length_a   1.000
_cell.length_b   1.000
_cell.length_c   1.000
_cell.angle_alpha   90.00
_cell.angle_beta   90.00
_cell.angle_gamma   90.00
#
_symmetry.space_group_name_H-M   'P 1'
#
loop_
_entity.id
_entity.type
_entity.pdbx_description
1 polymer ?
#
loop_
_entity_poly.entity_id
_entity_poly.type
_entity_poly.pdbx_seq_one_letter_code
_entity_poly.pdbx_strand_id
1 'polypeptide(L)'
;MSDSEYRVVDDYVTSESEFEDEVQESNKKKRTRKNWIYERTSDDQEASKDWLDNEKIWSSLKISKNEAGLRVDYRCNLVKRKGLQCAAAIYLLYKSENLSVALFKTKDQHNHDEIANTGHGINKETFYHRIKSKWIARRYFKRQINKYKLRRKNQRKFRILFLLFRDNLIYKIKSGKSF
;
A
#
# COMPACT_ATOMS: atom_id res chain seq x y z
N MET A 1 17.73 -14.92 80.93
CA MET A 1 18.42 -13.67 80.54
C MET A 1 19.78 -14.06 80.00
N SER A 2 20.05 -13.75 78.73
CA SER A 2 21.36 -13.31 78.25
C SER A 2 21.24 -12.95 76.77
N ASP A 3 21.57 -11.70 76.53
CA ASP A 3 21.75 -10.97 75.28
C ASP A 3 23.01 -11.46 74.55
N SER A 4 22.99 -11.56 73.23
CA SER A 4 24.24 -11.57 72.44
C SER A 4 23.99 -11.18 70.99
N GLU A 5 23.98 -9.86 70.77
CA GLU A 5 24.96 -9.16 69.95
C GLU A 5 25.12 -9.65 68.48
N TYR A 6 24.39 -8.97 67.60
CA TYR A 6 24.62 -8.94 66.16
C TYR A 6 26.03 -8.39 65.86
N ARG A 7 26.83 -9.13 65.09
CA ARG A 7 28.04 -8.59 64.43
C ARG A 7 27.91 -8.66 62.92
N VAL A 8 28.00 -7.48 62.32
CA VAL A 8 28.11 -7.22 60.88
C VAL A 8 29.51 -7.63 60.43
N VAL A 9 29.58 -8.40 59.35
CA VAL A 9 30.82 -8.63 58.59
C VAL A 9 30.47 -8.37 57.13
N ASP A 10 30.94 -7.22 56.63
CA ASP A 10 30.92 -6.89 55.21
C ASP A 10 32.31 -7.11 54.59
N ASP A 11 32.27 -7.19 53.27
CA ASP A 11 33.35 -7.10 52.28
C ASP A 11 34.06 -8.40 51.87
N TYR A 12 33.62 -8.93 50.72
CA TYR A 12 34.60 -9.13 49.64
C TYR A 12 34.04 -8.72 48.28
N VAL A 13 34.63 -7.63 47.79
CA VAL A 13 34.58 -7.09 46.43
C VAL A 13 34.83 -8.21 45.42
N THR A 14 33.86 -8.48 44.55
CA THR A 14 34.10 -9.13 43.26
C THR A 14 33.79 -8.11 42.18
N SER A 15 34.86 -7.62 41.57
CA SER A 15 34.88 -6.65 40.48
C SER A 15 34.20 -7.21 39.24
N GLU A 16 33.00 -6.75 38.93
CA GLU A 16 32.47 -6.78 37.56
C GLU A 16 32.53 -5.35 37.01
N SER A 17 33.58 -5.14 36.22
CA SER A 17 33.69 -4.11 35.18
C SER A 17 32.36 -3.46 34.82
N GLU A 18 32.10 -2.27 35.39
CA GLU A 18 31.09 -1.35 34.89
C GLU A 18 31.50 -0.93 33.47
N PHE A 19 31.01 -1.67 32.48
CA PHE A 19 30.86 -1.12 31.14
C PHE A 19 29.78 -0.05 31.27
N GLU A 20 30.21 1.21 31.40
CA GLU A 20 29.41 2.36 31.00
C GLU A 20 29.19 2.26 29.48
N ASP A 21 28.35 1.33 29.06
CA ASP A 21 27.61 1.49 27.82
C ASP A 21 26.63 2.62 28.09
N GLU A 22 27.10 3.85 27.85
CA GLU A 22 26.30 5.01 27.55
C GLU A 22 25.40 4.61 26.38
N VAL A 23 24.27 3.97 26.71
CA VAL A 23 23.17 3.72 25.79
C VAL A 23 22.75 5.12 25.38
N GLN A 24 23.29 5.60 24.25
CA GLN A 24 22.69 6.67 23.50
C GLN A 24 21.26 6.22 23.24
N GLU A 25 20.37 6.65 24.12
CA GLU A 25 18.95 6.48 24.01
C GLU A 25 18.58 7.26 22.76
N SER A 26 18.67 6.55 21.63
CA SER A 26 18.37 7.13 20.33
C SER A 26 16.99 7.72 20.49
N ASN A 27 16.90 9.05 20.44
CA ASN A 27 15.68 9.83 20.58
C ASN A 27 14.73 9.45 19.43
N LYS A 28 14.18 8.23 19.49
CA LYS A 28 13.18 7.71 18.58
C LYS A 28 11.92 8.45 18.96
N LYS A 29 11.71 9.59 18.29
CA LYS A 29 10.49 10.39 18.38
C LYS A 29 9.30 9.42 18.44
N LYS A 30 8.62 9.38 19.60
CA LYS A 30 7.45 8.55 19.82
C LYS A 30 6.47 8.85 18.68
N ARG A 31 6.14 7.83 17.87
CA ARG A 31 5.15 7.98 16.80
C ARG A 31 3.82 8.33 17.46
N THR A 32 3.33 9.54 17.23
CA THR A 32 2.00 9.96 17.69
C THR A 32 0.97 8.99 17.14
N ARG A 33 0.16 8.39 18.02
CA ARG A 33 -0.92 7.49 17.62
C ARG A 33 -1.94 8.31 16.82
N LYS A 34 -2.22 7.88 15.58
CA LYS A 34 -3.19 8.55 14.71
C LYS A 34 -4.60 8.14 15.12
N ASN A 35 -5.48 9.13 15.24
CA ASN A 35 -6.90 8.91 15.50
C ASN A 35 -7.61 8.64 14.17
N TRP A 36 -7.96 7.38 13.93
CA TRP A 36 -8.64 6.94 12.72
C TRP A 36 -10.15 7.01 12.89
N ILE A 37 -10.82 7.65 11.94
CA ILE A 37 -12.28 7.70 11.82
C ILE A 37 -12.71 6.86 10.63
N TYR A 38 -13.75 6.07 10.83
CA TYR A 38 -14.46 5.39 9.76
C TYR A 38 -15.26 6.41 8.93
N GLU A 39 -15.08 6.43 7.61
CA GLU A 39 -15.80 7.36 6.74
C GLU A 39 -16.89 6.65 5.94
N ARG A 40 -16.53 5.61 5.19
CA ARG A 40 -17.47 4.86 4.35
C ARG A 40 -16.97 3.48 3.97
N THR A 41 -17.90 2.63 3.59
CA THR A 41 -17.64 1.38 2.86
C THR A 41 -18.07 1.52 1.41
N SER A 42 -17.37 0.83 0.53
CA SER A 42 -17.71 0.72 -0.87
C SER A 42 -17.65 -0.73 -1.27
N ASP A 43 -18.68 -1.22 -1.93
CA ASP A 43 -18.75 -2.63 -2.35
C ASP A 43 -17.86 -2.91 -3.56
N ASP A 44 -17.50 -1.85 -4.29
CA ASP A 44 -16.60 -1.91 -5.43
C ASP A 44 -15.18 -1.41 -5.09
N GLN A 45 -14.22 -2.32 -5.27
CA GLN A 45 -12.79 -2.05 -5.10
C GLN A 45 -12.26 -1.09 -6.16
N GLU A 46 -12.79 -1.16 -7.39
CA GLU A 46 -12.38 -0.28 -8.49
C GLU A 46 -12.84 1.15 -8.21
N ALA A 47 -14.10 1.35 -7.84
CA ALA A 47 -14.62 2.67 -7.44
C ALA A 47 -13.82 3.33 -6.31
N SER A 48 -13.43 2.56 -5.28
CA SER A 48 -12.63 3.07 -4.16
C SER A 48 -11.26 3.57 -4.62
N LYS A 49 -10.64 2.84 -5.55
CA LYS A 49 -9.33 3.16 -6.09
C LYS A 49 -9.39 4.33 -7.07
N ASP A 50 -10.42 4.39 -7.90
CA ASP A 50 -10.65 5.49 -8.84
C ASP A 50 -10.89 6.80 -8.09
N TRP A 51 -11.65 6.79 -6.99
CA TRP A 51 -11.80 7.95 -6.11
C TRP A 51 -10.44 8.44 -5.56
N LEU A 52 -9.62 7.52 -5.07
CA LEU A 52 -8.30 7.86 -4.52
C LEU A 52 -7.34 8.39 -5.59
N ASP A 53 -7.40 7.83 -6.79
CA ASP A 53 -6.63 8.29 -7.95
C ASP A 53 -7.14 9.65 -8.48
N ASN A 54 -8.44 9.95 -8.36
CA ASN A 54 -9.04 11.23 -8.75
C ASN A 54 -8.64 12.38 -7.83
N GLU A 55 -8.54 12.14 -6.52
CA GLU A 55 -8.08 13.16 -5.57
C GLU A 55 -6.62 13.58 -5.83
N LYS A 56 -5.78 12.70 -6.40
CA LYS A 56 -4.36 12.98 -6.74
C LYS A 56 -3.47 13.44 -5.57
N ILE A 57 -3.98 13.46 -4.34
CA ILE A 57 -3.26 13.92 -3.13
C ILE A 57 -2.65 12.73 -2.37
N TRP A 58 -3.07 11.50 -2.64
CA TRP A 58 -2.64 10.33 -1.88
C TRP A 58 -1.53 9.53 -2.57
N SER A 59 -0.66 8.92 -1.77
CA SER A 59 0.32 7.94 -2.22
C SER A 59 0.42 6.80 -1.22
N SER A 60 0.53 5.56 -1.72
CA SER A 60 0.67 4.39 -0.85
C SER A 60 1.97 4.48 -0.05
N LEU A 61 1.85 4.20 1.24
CA LEU A 61 2.94 4.22 2.20
C LEU A 61 3.33 2.79 2.58
N LYS A 62 2.35 2.00 3.03
CA LYS A 62 2.55 0.66 3.55
C LYS A 62 1.37 -0.22 3.20
N ILE A 63 1.66 -1.50 2.98
CA ILE A 63 0.65 -2.54 2.83
C ILE A 63 0.89 -3.55 3.94
N SER A 64 -0.16 -3.96 4.64
CA SER A 64 -0.13 -5.01 5.65
C SER A 64 -1.31 -5.95 5.46
N LYS A 65 -1.08 -7.25 5.63
CA LYS A 65 -2.12 -8.26 5.65
C LYS A 65 -2.45 -8.58 7.11
N ASN A 66 -3.74 -8.50 7.42
CA ASN A 66 -4.30 -8.84 8.73
C ASN A 66 -5.38 -9.91 8.53
N GLU A 67 -5.86 -10.51 9.61
CA GLU A 67 -6.97 -11.48 9.58
C GLU A 67 -8.24 -10.90 8.93
N ALA A 68 -8.53 -9.62 9.24
CA ALA A 68 -9.63 -8.87 8.64
C ALA A 68 -9.46 -8.56 7.14
N GLY A 69 -8.27 -8.78 6.57
CA GLY A 69 -7.97 -8.58 5.15
C GLY A 69 -6.74 -7.71 4.88
N LEU A 70 -6.70 -7.09 3.70
CA LEU A 70 -5.56 -6.29 3.25
C LEU A 70 -5.74 -4.83 3.64
N ARG A 71 -4.86 -4.32 4.49
CA ARG A 71 -4.77 -2.90 4.84
C ARG A 71 -3.74 -2.20 3.98
N VAL A 72 -4.12 -1.09 3.36
CA VAL A 72 -3.24 -0.22 2.58
C VAL A 72 -3.27 1.17 3.19
N ASP A 73 -2.15 1.57 3.79
CA ASP A 73 -1.97 2.91 4.33
C ASP A 73 -1.51 3.86 3.23
N TYR A 74 -2.11 5.05 3.20
CA TYR A 74 -1.76 6.13 2.29
C TYR A 74 -1.38 7.38 3.07
N ARG A 75 -0.50 8.18 2.46
CA ARG A 75 -0.10 9.49 2.96
C ARG A 75 -0.32 10.56 1.90
N CYS A 76 -0.42 11.80 2.35
CA CYS A 76 -0.34 12.95 1.47
C CYS A 76 0.96 12.92 0.66
N ASN A 77 0.85 13.20 -0.63
CA ASN A 77 1.95 13.18 -1.59
C ASN A 77 2.48 14.58 -1.93
N LEU A 78 1.91 15.65 -1.34
CA LEU A 78 2.30 17.05 -1.52
C LEU A 78 3.49 17.46 -0.64
N VAL A 79 3.92 16.59 0.27
CA VAL A 79 5.12 16.77 1.10
C VAL A 79 6.23 15.80 0.68
N LYS A 80 7.48 16.20 0.91
CA LYS A 80 8.65 15.34 0.66
C LYS A 80 8.57 14.06 1.50
N ARG A 81 9.19 12.97 1.01
CA ARG A 81 9.18 11.69 1.72
C ARG A 81 10.00 11.69 3.01
N LYS A 82 11.05 12.51 3.06
CA LYS A 82 11.93 12.72 4.21
C LYS A 82 11.62 14.08 4.81
N GLY A 83 11.62 14.17 6.13
CA GLY A 83 11.29 15.40 6.87
C GLY A 83 9.83 15.45 7.34
N LEU A 84 9.36 16.66 7.64
CA LEU A 84 8.01 16.92 8.13
C LEU A 84 6.96 16.31 7.20
N GLN A 85 6.09 15.48 7.76
CA GLN A 85 5.00 14.84 7.03
C GLN A 85 3.70 15.57 7.30
N CYS A 86 2.80 15.52 6.30
CA CYS A 86 1.45 16.00 6.48
C CYS A 86 0.73 15.15 7.54
N ALA A 87 -0.05 15.79 8.40
CA ALA A 87 -0.79 15.12 9.46
C ALA A 87 -1.85 14.16 8.88
N ALA A 88 -2.54 14.62 7.83
CA ALA A 88 -3.56 13.87 7.13
C ALA A 88 -3.05 12.53 6.55
N ALA A 89 -3.75 11.45 6.88
CA ALA A 89 -3.55 10.13 6.32
C ALA A 89 -4.87 9.39 6.15
N ILE A 90 -4.88 8.44 5.23
CA ILE A 90 -6.01 7.55 5.04
C ILE A 90 -5.52 6.11 5.00
N TYR A 91 -6.37 5.15 5.32
CA TYR A 91 -6.13 3.77 4.96
C TYR A 91 -7.38 3.14 4.37
N LEU A 92 -7.14 2.22 3.44
CA LEU A 92 -8.15 1.34 2.89
C LEU A 92 -8.00 -0.04 3.51
N LEU A 93 -9.09 -0.62 3.97
CA LEU A 93 -9.16 -2.01 4.43
C LEU A 93 -10.02 -2.80 3.44
N TYR A 94 -9.36 -3.63 2.64
CA TYR A 94 -10.02 -4.59 1.78
C TYR A 94 -10.36 -5.81 2.62
N LYS A 95 -11.64 -6.05 2.86
CA LYS A 95 -12.07 -7.17 3.69
C LYS A 95 -11.77 -8.50 2.98
N SER A 96 -11.39 -9.52 3.74
CA SER A 96 -11.18 -10.88 3.23
C SER A 96 -12.50 -11.61 2.97
N GLU A 97 -13.49 -11.37 3.83
CA GLU A 97 -14.82 -11.99 3.79
C GLU A 97 -15.66 -11.49 2.62
N ASN A 98 -15.58 -10.18 2.35
CA ASN A 98 -16.40 -9.50 1.36
C ASN A 98 -15.50 -8.67 0.44
N LEU A 99 -15.83 -8.56 -0.84
CA LEU A 99 -15.10 -7.71 -1.79
C LEU A 99 -15.19 -6.20 -1.45
N SER A 100 -15.93 -5.82 -0.40
CA SER A 100 -16.03 -4.48 0.13
C SER A 100 -14.70 -3.88 0.61
N VAL A 101 -14.58 -2.56 0.48
CA VAL A 101 -13.47 -1.75 0.96
C VAL A 101 -13.98 -0.74 1.96
N ALA A 102 -13.38 -0.72 3.16
CA ALA A 102 -13.63 0.32 4.15
C ALA A 102 -12.55 1.41 4.08
N LEU A 103 -12.97 2.66 4.02
CA LEU A 103 -12.12 3.84 4.03
C LEU A 103 -12.11 4.47 5.42
N PHE A 104 -10.90 4.71 5.92
CA PHE A 104 -10.67 5.40 7.18
C PHE A 104 -9.77 6.62 6.95
N LYS A 105 -10.10 7.73 7.61
CA LYS A 105 -9.34 8.98 7.55
C LYS A 105 -8.89 9.39 8.93
N THR A 106 -7.82 10.18 9.00
CA THR A 106 -7.44 10.87 10.23
C THR A 106 -8.36 12.05 10.51
N LYS A 107 -8.55 12.41 11.78
CA LYS A 107 -9.17 13.69 12.19
C LYS A 107 -8.39 14.91 11.71
N ASP A 108 -7.08 14.74 11.57
CA ASP A 108 -6.17 15.83 11.28
C ASP A 108 -6.39 16.37 9.85
N GLN A 109 -6.49 17.69 9.75
CA GLN A 109 -6.58 18.39 8.48
C GLN A 109 -5.22 18.38 7.75
N HIS A 110 -5.28 18.68 6.45
CA HIS A 110 -4.09 18.83 5.63
C HIS A 110 -3.30 20.08 6.02
N ASN A 111 -2.09 19.89 6.53
CA ASN A 111 -1.13 20.96 6.86
C ASN A 111 0.04 21.03 5.87
N HIS A 112 -0.12 20.49 4.66
CA HIS A 112 0.97 20.46 3.67
C HIS A 112 1.35 21.84 3.14
N ASP A 113 0.43 22.81 3.16
CA ASP A 113 0.69 24.18 2.69
C ASP A 113 1.60 24.93 3.66
N GLU A 114 1.38 24.76 4.97
CA GLU A 114 2.26 25.29 6.02
C GLU A 114 3.67 24.70 5.89
N ILE A 115 3.77 23.39 5.67
CA ILE A 115 5.06 22.69 5.46
C ILE A 115 5.73 23.15 4.16
N ALA A 116 4.95 23.49 3.13
CA ALA A 116 5.46 24.00 1.87
C ALA A 116 6.12 25.37 2.05
N ASN A 117 5.51 26.24 2.84
CA ASN A 117 6.04 27.57 3.15
C ASN A 117 7.36 27.51 3.93
N THR A 118 7.63 26.43 4.66
CA THR A 118 8.92 26.21 5.36
C THR A 118 10.04 25.67 4.45
N GLY A 119 9.87 25.66 3.13
CA GLY A 119 10.85 25.12 2.15
C GLY A 119 10.91 23.58 2.08
N HIS A 120 10.05 22.89 2.84
CA HIS A 120 10.02 21.43 2.93
C HIS A 120 8.92 20.78 2.08
N GLY A 121 8.03 21.56 1.47
CA GLY A 121 7.03 21.07 0.52
C GLY A 121 7.60 20.69 -0.84
N ILE A 122 6.75 20.09 -1.68
CA ILE A 122 7.09 19.82 -3.09
C ILE A 122 6.70 21.05 -3.91
N ASN A 123 7.62 21.57 -4.73
CA ASN A 123 7.30 22.63 -5.70
C ASN A 123 6.19 22.13 -6.65
N LYS A 124 5.11 22.91 -6.77
CA LYS A 124 3.91 22.62 -7.59
C LYS A 124 4.28 22.23 -9.03
N GLU A 125 5.30 22.83 -9.63
CA GLU A 125 5.74 22.54 -11.00
C GLU A 125 6.33 21.12 -11.15
N THR A 126 7.21 20.72 -10.24
CA THR A 126 7.82 19.38 -10.22
C THR A 126 6.80 18.28 -9.88
N PHE A 127 5.75 18.64 -9.13
CA PHE A 127 4.67 17.75 -8.75
C PHE A 127 3.77 17.40 -9.95
N TYR A 128 3.33 18.40 -10.73
CA TYR A 128 2.53 18.17 -11.93
C TYR A 128 3.24 17.27 -12.94
N HIS A 129 4.54 17.49 -13.15
CA HIS A 129 5.34 16.62 -14.01
C HIS A 129 5.35 15.17 -13.49
N ARG A 130 5.59 14.96 -12.18
CA ARG A 130 5.64 13.63 -11.56
C ARG A 130 4.30 12.88 -11.61
N ILE A 131 3.18 13.56 -11.39
CA ILE A 131 1.84 12.97 -11.49
C ILE A 131 1.50 12.63 -12.94
N LYS A 132 1.73 13.56 -13.85
CA LYS A 132 1.44 13.38 -15.28
C LYS A 132 2.22 12.18 -15.85
N SER A 133 3.51 12.04 -15.53
CA SER A 133 4.32 10.89 -15.94
C SER A 133 3.77 9.56 -15.40
N LYS A 134 3.35 9.49 -14.12
CA LYS A 134 2.77 8.26 -13.55
C LYS A 134 1.43 7.89 -14.18
N TRP A 135 0.58 8.88 -14.44
CA TRP A 135 -0.71 8.65 -15.08
C TRP A 135 -0.55 8.17 -16.53
N ILE A 136 0.36 8.79 -17.30
CA ILE A 136 0.71 8.37 -18.66
C ILE A 136 1.22 6.92 -18.64
N ALA A 137 2.14 6.58 -17.72
CA ALA A 137 2.66 5.23 -17.58
C ALA A 137 1.56 4.19 -17.25
N ARG A 138 0.66 4.50 -16.32
CA ARG A 138 -0.49 3.63 -15.98
C ARG A 138 -1.44 3.44 -17.15
N ARG A 139 -1.79 4.52 -17.86
CA ARG A 139 -2.67 4.47 -19.05
C ARG A 139 -2.04 3.63 -20.16
N TYR A 140 -0.74 3.80 -20.39
CA TYR A 140 0.01 2.97 -21.33
C TYR A 140 -0.03 1.49 -20.94
N PHE A 141 0.24 1.17 -19.67
CA PHE A 141 0.23 -0.21 -19.17
C PHE A 141 -1.16 -0.87 -19.29
N LYS A 142 -2.24 -0.15 -18.92
CA LYS A 142 -3.63 -0.63 -19.06
C LYS A 142 -3.98 -0.90 -20.53
N ARG A 143 -3.52 -0.06 -21.46
CA ARG A 143 -3.68 -0.25 -22.91
C ARG A 143 -2.93 -1.48 -23.42
N GLN A 144 -1.71 -1.75 -22.93
CA GLN A 144 -0.95 -2.95 -23.30
C GLN A 144 -1.62 -4.24 -22.80
N ILE A 145 -2.10 -4.26 -21.55
CA ILE A 145 -2.86 -5.40 -21.00
C ILE A 145 -4.12 -5.67 -21.83
N ASN A 146 -4.86 -4.63 -22.22
CA ASN A 146 -6.06 -4.79 -23.05
C ASN A 146 -5.73 -5.33 -24.44
N LYS A 147 -4.65 -4.86 -25.09
CA LYS A 147 -4.17 -5.43 -26.36
C LYS A 147 -3.82 -6.91 -26.24
N TYR A 148 -3.14 -7.30 -25.16
CA TYR A 148 -2.80 -8.70 -24.90
C TYR A 148 -4.05 -9.58 -24.70
N LYS A 149 -5.02 -9.11 -23.90
CA LYS A 149 -6.31 -9.80 -23.69
C LYS A 149 -7.08 -9.97 -25.01
N LEU A 150 -7.07 -8.94 -25.87
CA LEU A 150 -7.72 -8.99 -27.19
C LEU A 150 -7.04 -10.02 -28.12
N ARG A 151 -5.70 -10.05 -28.14
CA ARG A 151 -4.93 -11.05 -28.90
C ARG A 151 -5.23 -12.49 -28.44
N ARG A 152 -5.27 -12.74 -27.12
CA ARG A 152 -5.68 -14.06 -26.59
C ARG A 152 -7.11 -14.44 -26.98
N LYS A 153 -8.06 -13.50 -26.92
CA LYS A 153 -9.45 -13.74 -27.37
C LYS A 153 -9.50 -14.09 -28.86
N ASN A 154 -8.76 -13.36 -29.70
CA ASN A 154 -8.72 -13.64 -31.13
C ASN A 154 -8.03 -14.98 -31.43
N GLN A 155 -6.92 -15.32 -30.78
CA GLN A 155 -6.30 -16.64 -30.94
C GLN A 155 -7.23 -17.79 -30.54
N ARG A 156 -8.01 -17.65 -29.47
CA ARG A 156 -9.03 -18.64 -29.09
C ARG A 156 -10.14 -18.75 -30.15
N LYS A 157 -10.62 -17.63 -30.69
CA LYS A 157 -11.60 -17.63 -31.79
C LYS A 157 -11.04 -18.33 -33.04
N PHE A 158 -9.81 -18.01 -33.45
CA PHE A 158 -9.16 -18.68 -34.59
C PHE A 158 -8.96 -20.18 -34.36
N ARG A 159 -8.61 -20.59 -33.14
CA ARG A 159 -8.44 -22.01 -32.79
C ARG A 159 -9.77 -22.78 -32.83
N ILE A 160 -10.86 -22.16 -32.35
CA ILE A 160 -12.22 -22.72 -32.47
C ILE A 160 -12.66 -22.80 -33.94
N LEU A 161 -12.46 -21.73 -34.70
CA LEU A 161 -12.75 -21.71 -36.14
C LEU A 161 -11.94 -22.78 -36.89
N PHE A 162 -10.68 -22.98 -36.54
CA PHE A 162 -9.83 -24.00 -37.16
C PHE A 162 -10.28 -25.43 -36.83
N LEU A 163 -10.74 -25.68 -35.59
CA LEU A 163 -11.32 -26.97 -35.21
C LEU A 163 -12.63 -27.23 -35.97
N LEU A 164 -13.54 -26.25 -36.02
CA LEU A 164 -14.78 -26.35 -36.78
C LEU A 164 -14.54 -26.57 -38.27
N PHE A 165 -13.54 -25.90 -38.85
CA PHE A 165 -13.17 -26.09 -40.26
C PHE A 165 -12.58 -27.47 -40.53
N ARG A 166 -11.77 -27.98 -39.60
CA ARG A 166 -11.16 -29.31 -39.68
C ARG A 166 -12.20 -30.42 -39.52
N ASP A 167 -13.16 -30.26 -38.61
CA ASP A 167 -14.26 -31.21 -38.41
C ASP A 167 -15.19 -31.25 -39.64
N ASN A 168 -15.44 -30.10 -40.28
CA ASN A 168 -16.24 -30.02 -41.51
C ASN A 168 -15.51 -30.63 -42.72
N LEU A 169 -14.17 -30.48 -42.80
CA LEU A 169 -13.33 -31.14 -43.81
C LEU A 169 -13.32 -32.67 -43.63
N ILE A 170 -13.19 -33.15 -42.38
CA ILE A 170 -13.25 -34.59 -42.06
C ILE A 170 -14.64 -35.17 -42.39
N TYR A 171 -15.71 -34.43 -42.11
CA TYR A 171 -17.07 -34.85 -42.43
C TYR A 171 -17.29 -34.95 -43.95
N LYS A 172 -16.79 -33.97 -44.73
CA LYS A 172 -16.84 -34.02 -46.21
C LYS A 172 -16.08 -35.22 -46.79
N ILE A 173 -14.87 -35.49 -46.29
CA ILE A 173 -14.06 -36.64 -46.72
C ILE A 173 -14.75 -37.97 -46.39
N LYS A 174 -15.41 -38.07 -45.22
CA LYS A 174 -16.18 -39.27 -44.85
C LYS A 174 -17.51 -39.44 -45.59
N SER A 175 -18.13 -38.35 -46.06
CA SER A 175 -19.44 -38.39 -46.74
C SER A 175 -19.38 -38.69 -48.24
N GLY A 176 -18.17 -38.84 -48.83
CA GLY A 176 -18.00 -39.28 -50.22
C GLY A 176 -18.59 -38.37 -51.30
N LYS A 177 -18.92 -37.11 -51.00
CA LYS A 177 -19.44 -36.16 -51.99
C LYS A 177 -18.28 -35.40 -52.65
N SER A 178 -17.87 -35.87 -53.82
CA SER A 178 -17.13 -35.06 -54.80
C SER A 178 -18.11 -34.12 -55.52
N PHE A 179 -17.59 -32.96 -55.95
CA PHE A 179 -18.28 -31.78 -56.51
C PHE A 179 -19.52 -32.05 -57.36
#